data_AF-A0AAW0LPT8-F1
#
_entry.id   AF-A0AAW0LPT8-F1
#
_cell.length_a   1.000
_cell.length_b   1.000
_cell.length_c   1.000
_cell.angle_alpha   90.00
_cell.angle_beta   90.00
_cell.angle_gamma   90.00
#
_symmetry.space_group_name_H-M   'P 1'
#
loop_
_entity.id
_entity.type
_entity.pdbx_description
1 polymer ?
#
loop_
_entity_poly.entity_id
_entity_poly.type
_entity_poly.pdbx_seq_one_letter_code
_entity_poly.pdbx_strand_id
1 'polypeptide(L)'
;MAFDMASPSFSNMLKTLKPDLVIYDFLQPWAPSIAYTHNIPAVKLHNYWSCHDLFCASCHEKPRLTNSLEGSSTVHPYINDKERILQSFARSSNIVLIKTFRELEGKYIDLLSSLIEKKVVPVGPLVEDPVHEDEKAKTID
;
A
#
# COMPACT_ATOMS: atom_id res chain seq x y z
N MET A 1 -8.00 -9.69 -13.55
CA MET A 1 -9.20 -10.48 -13.85
C MET A 1 -9.88 -11.02 -12.60
N ALA A 2 -9.30 -11.97 -11.85
CA ALA A 2 -9.98 -12.52 -10.66
C ALA A 2 -10.32 -11.46 -9.59
N PHE A 3 -9.36 -10.58 -9.23
CA PHE A 3 -9.61 -9.49 -8.29
C PHE A 3 -10.65 -8.49 -8.78
N ASP A 4 -10.65 -8.16 -10.07
CA ASP A 4 -11.59 -7.17 -10.63
C ASP A 4 -13.04 -7.67 -10.59
N MET A 5 -13.24 -8.99 -10.73
CA MET A 5 -14.56 -9.62 -10.62
C MET A 5 -15.14 -9.56 -9.19
N ALA A 6 -14.32 -9.33 -8.16
CA ALA A 6 -14.78 -9.21 -6.78
C ALA A 6 -15.42 -7.84 -6.47
N SER A 7 -15.23 -6.84 -7.35
CA SER A 7 -15.70 -5.46 -7.16
C SER A 7 -17.20 -5.33 -6.82
N PRO A 8 -18.13 -5.99 -7.54
CA PRO A 8 -19.56 -5.90 -7.21
C PRO A 8 -19.89 -6.48 -5.84
N SER A 9 -19.29 -7.63 -5.49
CA SER A 9 -19.47 -8.27 -4.17
C SER A 9 -18.95 -7.38 -3.06
N PHE A 10 -17.78 -6.75 -3.26
CA PHE A 10 -17.23 -5.78 -2.31
C PHE A 10 -18.13 -4.56 -2.09
N SER A 11 -18.71 -3.99 -3.15
CA SER A 11 -19.68 -2.89 -3.01
C SER A 11 -20.88 -3.30 -2.14
N ASN A 12 -21.40 -4.51 -2.35
CA ASN A 12 -22.49 -5.04 -1.53
C ASN A 12 -22.08 -5.23 -0.06
N MET A 13 -20.85 -5.67 0.19
CA MET A 13 -20.30 -5.77 1.56
C MET A 13 -20.22 -4.40 2.24
N LEU A 14 -19.72 -3.36 1.56
CA LEU A 14 -19.65 -2.02 2.15
C LEU A 14 -21.03 -1.45 2.49
N LYS A 15 -22.04 -1.69 1.65
CA LYS A 15 -23.44 -1.29 1.94
C LYS A 15 -24.00 -1.97 3.19
N THR A 16 -23.63 -3.24 3.38
CA THR A 16 -24.14 -4.09 4.45
C THR A 16 -23.44 -3.79 5.77
N LEU A 17 -22.10 -3.81 5.76
CA LEU A 17 -21.28 -3.70 6.95
C LEU A 17 -21.06 -2.26 7.39
N LYS A 18 -21.12 -1.28 6.47
CA LYS A 18 -20.86 0.15 6.71
C LYS A 18 -19.62 0.39 7.59
N PRO A 19 -18.45 -0.14 7.21
CA PRO A 19 -17.25 0.02 8.03
C PRO A 19 -16.79 1.47 8.10
N ASP A 20 -16.10 1.84 9.17
CA ASP A 20 -15.52 3.17 9.35
C ASP A 20 -14.25 3.40 8.55
N LEU A 21 -13.59 2.32 8.08
CA LEU A 21 -12.33 2.36 7.34
C LEU A 21 -12.18 1.13 6.45
N VAL A 22 -11.65 1.34 5.24
CA VAL A 22 -11.18 0.27 4.35
C VAL A 22 -9.65 0.29 4.29
N ILE A 23 -9.02 -0.85 4.55
CA ILE A 23 -7.60 -1.08 4.26
C ILE A 23 -7.51 -1.97 3.02
N TYR A 24 -6.72 -1.57 2.02
CA TYR A 24 -6.70 -2.25 0.71
C TYR A 24 -5.29 -2.38 0.12
N ASP A 25 -5.17 -3.29 -0.86
CA ASP A 25 -3.95 -3.60 -1.61
C ASP A 25 -3.93 -2.93 -3.00
N PHE A 26 -2.74 -2.73 -3.58
CA PHE A 26 -2.58 -2.15 -4.91
C PHE A 26 -3.24 -2.97 -6.03
N LEU A 27 -3.42 -4.28 -5.82
CA LEU A 27 -4.11 -5.17 -6.75
C LEU A 27 -5.62 -4.89 -6.84
N GLN A 28 -6.17 -4.00 -6.02
CA GLN A 28 -7.59 -3.67 -5.97
C GLN A 28 -7.81 -2.16 -6.10
N PRO A 29 -7.41 -1.53 -7.21
CA PRO A 29 -7.51 -0.07 -7.38
C PRO A 29 -8.96 0.43 -7.38
N TRP A 30 -9.94 -0.46 -7.60
CA TRP A 30 -11.37 -0.17 -7.52
C TRP A 30 -11.88 -0.04 -6.07
N ALA A 31 -11.22 -0.65 -5.09
CA ALA A 31 -11.67 -0.65 -3.69
C ALA A 31 -11.79 0.76 -3.08
N PRO A 32 -10.78 1.64 -3.17
CA PRO A 32 -10.90 3.00 -2.63
C PRO A 32 -11.95 3.84 -3.37
N SER A 33 -12.13 3.62 -4.68
CA SER A 33 -13.16 4.32 -5.46
C SER A 33 -14.57 3.94 -5.00
N ILE A 34 -14.82 2.66 -4.73
CA ILE A 34 -16.12 2.21 -4.22
C ILE A 34 -16.33 2.70 -2.78
N ALA A 35 -15.31 2.63 -1.93
CA ALA A 35 -15.37 3.16 -0.56
C ALA A 35 -15.74 4.65 -0.56
N TYR A 36 -15.14 5.44 -1.47
CA TYR A 36 -15.46 6.86 -1.63
C TYR A 36 -16.94 7.10 -1.97
N THR A 37 -17.56 6.29 -2.84
CA THR A 37 -19.01 6.43 -3.14
C THR A 37 -19.92 6.18 -1.94
N HIS A 38 -19.40 5.51 -0.90
CA HIS A 38 -20.08 5.24 0.35
C HIS A 38 -19.65 6.18 1.48
N ASN A 39 -18.84 7.21 1.19
CA ASN A 39 -18.23 8.13 2.17
C ASN A 39 -17.36 7.42 3.22
N ILE A 40 -16.72 6.31 2.84
CA ILE A 40 -15.84 5.53 3.71
C ILE A 40 -14.38 5.88 3.35
N PRO A 41 -13.53 6.28 4.31
CA PRO A 41 -12.12 6.50 4.06
C PRO A 41 -11.44 5.18 3.69
N ALA A 42 -10.50 5.24 2.74
CA ALA A 42 -9.72 4.10 2.31
C ALA A 42 -8.23 4.40 2.49
N VAL A 43 -7.50 3.48 3.10
CA VAL A 43 -6.07 3.59 3.38
C VAL A 43 -5.35 2.41 2.73
N LYS A 44 -4.36 2.72 1.91
CA LYS A 44 -3.51 1.71 1.30
C LYS A 44 -2.61 1.04 2.35
N LEU A 45 -2.51 -0.28 2.29
CA LEU A 45 -1.43 -1.05 2.91
C LEU A 45 -0.42 -1.46 1.85
N HIS A 46 0.84 -1.08 2.04
CA HIS A 46 1.93 -1.30 1.10
C HIS A 46 2.96 -2.26 1.69
N ASN A 47 3.37 -3.26 0.91
CA ASN A 47 4.41 -4.21 1.31
C ASN A 47 5.77 -3.81 0.69
N TYR A 48 6.84 -4.00 1.46
CA TYR A 48 8.19 -3.48 1.21
C TYR A 48 8.75 -3.70 -0.21
N TRP A 49 8.44 -4.83 -0.85
CA TRP A 49 8.99 -5.17 -2.16
C TRP A 49 8.66 -4.12 -3.23
N SER A 50 7.52 -3.45 -3.07
CA SER A 50 7.05 -2.41 -3.98
C SER A 50 7.61 -1.01 -3.67
N CYS A 51 8.32 -0.81 -2.55
CA CYS A 51 9.09 0.41 -2.29
C CYS A 51 10.39 0.45 -3.10
N HIS A 52 11.00 -0.71 -3.37
CA HIS A 52 12.14 -0.81 -4.28
C HIS A 52 11.75 -0.40 -5.70
N ASP A 53 10.62 -0.87 -6.22
CA ASP A 53 10.19 -0.54 -7.59
C ASP A 53 9.85 0.95 -7.76
N LEU A 54 9.21 1.56 -6.76
CA LEU A 54 8.96 3.00 -6.76
C LEU A 54 10.26 3.80 -6.61
N PHE A 55 11.21 3.33 -5.78
CA PHE A 55 12.54 3.90 -5.66
C PHE A 55 13.33 3.79 -6.97
N CYS A 56 13.34 2.63 -7.64
CA CYS A 56 13.97 2.45 -8.94
C CYS A 56 13.34 3.34 -10.01
N ALA A 57 12.02 3.44 -10.07
CA ALA A 57 11.33 4.35 -10.97
C ALA A 57 11.70 5.82 -10.69
N SER A 58 11.74 6.21 -9.41
CA SER A 58 12.01 7.59 -8.97
C SER A 58 13.49 7.98 -8.91
N CYS A 59 14.42 7.02 -8.98
CA CYS A 59 15.86 7.26 -9.08
C CYS A 59 16.36 7.23 -10.53
N HIS A 60 15.68 6.52 -11.43
CA HIS A 60 15.97 6.57 -12.87
C HIS A 60 15.37 7.80 -13.56
N GLU A 61 14.19 8.23 -13.14
CA GLU A 61 13.62 9.51 -13.55
C GLU A 61 13.74 10.45 -12.37
N LYS A 62 14.46 11.57 -12.49
CA LYS A 62 14.08 12.75 -11.69
C LYS A 62 12.82 13.32 -12.35
N PRO A 63 11.64 13.36 -11.70
CA PRO A 63 10.55 14.13 -12.24
C PRO A 63 10.31 15.29 -11.29
N ARG A 64 10.67 16.49 -11.76
CA ARG A 64 9.77 17.62 -11.54
C ARG A 64 8.42 17.15 -12.08
N LEU A 65 7.46 16.89 -11.19
CA LEU A 65 6.08 16.53 -11.51
C LEU A 65 5.38 17.73 -12.17
N THR A 66 5.78 18.08 -13.38
CA THR A 66 5.05 18.99 -14.25
C THR A 66 5.29 18.56 -15.70
N ASN A 67 4.26 17.99 -16.30
CA ASN A 67 3.99 17.98 -17.74
C ASN A 67 5.04 17.28 -18.63
N SER A 68 4.90 15.96 -18.82
CA SER A 68 4.85 15.39 -20.18
C SER A 68 4.63 13.88 -20.09
N LEU A 69 3.49 13.42 -20.60
CA LEU A 69 3.17 12.00 -20.74
C LEU A 69 3.00 11.73 -22.23
N GLU A 70 4.11 11.81 -22.95
CA GLU A 70 4.21 11.30 -24.33
C GLU A 70 5.56 10.61 -24.48
N GLY A 71 5.53 9.32 -24.82
CA GLY A 71 6.68 8.65 -25.40
C GLY A 71 6.85 7.16 -25.06
N SER A 72 6.35 6.34 -25.98
CA SER A 72 6.99 5.10 -26.47
C SER A 72 6.42 3.76 -26.01
N SER A 73 5.76 3.14 -26.98
CA SER A 73 5.10 1.84 -26.99
C SER A 73 6.09 0.68 -26.94
N THR A 74 5.98 -0.16 -25.91
CA THR A 74 6.08 -1.64 -26.04
C THR A 74 5.01 -2.25 -25.14
N VAL A 75 3.92 -2.77 -25.72
CA VAL A 75 2.76 -3.29 -24.98
C VAL A 75 3.13 -4.64 -24.36
N HIS A 76 3.74 -4.60 -23.17
CA HIS A 76 3.89 -5.76 -22.28
C HIS A 76 2.78 -5.69 -21.21
N PRO A 77 2.22 -6.83 -20.74
CA PRO A 77 1.19 -6.86 -19.68
C PRO A 77 1.56 -6.11 -18.39
N TYR A 78 2.85 -5.83 -18.23
CA TYR A 78 3.47 -5.13 -17.10
C TYR A 78 3.10 -3.63 -17.00
N ILE A 79 2.62 -3.00 -18.08
CA ILE A 79 2.24 -1.57 -18.08
C ILE A 79 1.03 -1.32 -17.16
N ASN A 80 0.09 -2.26 -17.09
CA ASN A 80 -1.11 -2.13 -16.27
C ASN A 80 -0.76 -2.09 -14.76
N ASP A 81 0.26 -2.83 -14.33
CA ASP A 81 0.57 -2.94 -12.90
C ASP A 81 1.20 -1.68 -12.31
N LYS A 82 2.04 -0.97 -13.08
CA LYS A 82 2.59 0.33 -12.67
C LYS A 82 1.50 1.38 -12.47
N GLU A 83 0.59 1.49 -13.43
CA GLU A 83 -0.53 2.42 -13.34
C GLU A 83 -1.44 2.08 -12.16
N ARG A 84 -1.72 0.80 -11.92
CA ARG A 84 -2.51 0.36 -10.75
C ARG A 84 -1.81 0.69 -9.44
N ILE A 85 -0.49 0.56 -9.35
CA ILE A 85 0.29 0.98 -8.18
C ILE A 85 0.15 2.49 -7.97
N LEU A 86 0.37 3.31 -8.99
CA LEU A 86 0.26 4.77 -8.88
C LEU A 86 -1.15 5.21 -8.49
N GLN A 87 -2.18 4.67 -9.16
CA GLN A 87 -3.58 4.93 -8.83
C GLN A 87 -3.92 4.51 -7.40
N SER A 88 -3.36 3.39 -6.92
CA SER A 88 -3.61 2.93 -5.55
C SER A 88 -3.02 3.90 -4.51
N PHE A 89 -1.89 4.56 -4.78
CA PHE A 89 -1.37 5.63 -3.92
C PHE A 89 -2.22 6.88 -4.01
N ALA A 90 -2.55 7.32 -5.23
CA ALA A 90 -3.33 8.53 -5.47
C ALA A 90 -4.70 8.47 -4.78
N ARG A 91 -5.39 7.33 -4.87
CA ARG A 91 -6.73 7.10 -4.29
C ARG A 91 -6.75 6.80 -2.80
N SER A 92 -5.59 6.57 -2.18
CA SER A 92 -5.52 6.44 -0.73
C SER A 92 -5.92 7.77 -0.08
N SER A 93 -6.39 7.72 1.16
CA SER A 93 -6.54 8.91 1.99
C SER A 93 -5.17 9.57 2.22
N ASN A 94 -5.11 10.64 3.04
CA ASN A 94 -3.86 11.33 3.37
C ASN A 94 -2.86 10.50 4.20
N ILE A 95 -3.12 9.20 4.35
CA ILE A 95 -2.31 8.22 5.07
C ILE A 95 -2.07 7.01 4.15
N VAL A 96 -0.87 6.44 4.24
CA VAL A 96 -0.49 5.14 3.66
C VAL A 96 0.22 4.32 4.74
N LEU A 97 -0.16 3.06 4.91
CA LEU A 97 0.48 2.12 5.83
C LEU A 97 1.56 1.34 5.08
N ILE A 98 2.71 1.12 5.72
CA ILE A 98 3.79 0.29 5.16
C ILE A 98 4.25 -0.74 6.17
N LYS A 99 4.30 -2.02 5.75
CA LYS A 99 4.74 -3.14 6.58
C LYS A 99 6.28 -3.15 6.73
N THR A 100 6.79 -2.24 7.55
CA THR A 100 8.21 -2.08 7.92
C THR A 100 8.30 -1.26 9.22
N PHE A 101 9.51 -0.94 9.69
CA PHE A 101 9.80 -0.10 10.85
C PHE A 101 10.88 0.95 10.55
N ARG A 102 10.94 2.02 11.35
CA ARG A 102 11.78 3.21 11.07
C ARG A 102 13.27 2.89 11.13
N GLU A 103 13.68 1.99 12.00
CA GLU A 103 15.08 1.63 12.23
C GLU A 103 15.69 0.98 10.98
N LEU A 104 14.88 0.28 10.18
CA LEU A 104 15.30 -0.30 8.91
C LEU A 104 15.19 0.71 7.75
N GLU A 105 14.08 1.47 7.68
CA GLU A 105 13.69 2.17 6.45
C GLU A 105 13.34 3.65 6.61
N GLY A 106 13.64 4.28 7.76
CA GLY A 106 13.20 5.64 8.10
C GLY A 106 13.42 6.67 6.99
N LYS A 107 14.62 6.71 6.39
CA LYS A 107 14.94 7.63 5.28
C LYS A 107 14.11 7.39 4.01
N TYR A 108 13.74 6.15 3.72
CA TYR A 108 12.91 5.79 2.56
C TYR A 108 11.44 6.10 2.82
N ILE A 109 10.98 5.92 4.06
CA ILE A 109 9.65 6.33 4.51
C ILE A 109 9.47 7.84 4.37
N ASP A 110 10.47 8.61 4.82
CA ASP A 110 10.46 10.08 4.71
C ASP A 110 10.48 10.55 3.25
N LEU A 111 11.34 9.94 2.42
CA LEU A 111 11.38 10.19 0.98
C LEU A 111 10.04 9.90 0.31
N LEU A 112 9.45 8.73 0.58
CA LEU A 112 8.16 8.35 0.02
C LEU A 112 7.07 9.32 0.44
N SER A 113 7.00 9.66 1.73
CA SER A 113 6.02 10.60 2.28
C SER A 113 6.08 11.96 1.59
N SER A 114 7.30 12.45 1.32
CA SER A 114 7.55 13.66 0.53
C SER A 114 7.07 13.51 -0.92
N LEU A 115 7.40 12.39 -1.58
CA LEU A 115 7.06 12.14 -2.97
C LEU A 115 5.55 12.05 -3.24
N ILE A 116 4.80 11.39 -2.35
CA ILE A 116 3.34 11.19 -2.51
C ILE A 116 2.51 12.24 -1.78
N GLU A 117 3.14 13.16 -1.04
CA GLU A 117 2.51 14.20 -0.22
C GLU A 117 1.48 13.64 0.77
N LYS A 118 1.77 12.48 1.37
CA LYS A 118 0.89 11.79 2.33
C LYS A 118 1.69 11.27 3.51
N LYS A 119 1.03 11.15 4.67
CA LYS A 119 1.65 10.56 5.87
C LYS A 119 1.88 9.07 5.63
N VAL A 120 3.13 8.64 5.65
CA VAL A 120 3.49 7.22 5.59
C VAL A 120 3.70 6.71 7.01
N VAL A 121 2.94 5.69 7.40
CA VAL A 121 2.97 5.11 8.75
C VAL A 121 3.57 3.70 8.68
N PRO A 122 4.77 3.47 9.24
CA PRO A 122 5.29 2.12 9.42
C PRO A 122 4.44 1.39 10.46
N VAL A 123 4.01 0.17 10.13
CA VAL A 123 3.18 -0.67 11.01
C VAL A 123 3.93 -1.88 11.58
N GLY A 124 5.25 -1.89 11.46
CA GLY A 124 6.11 -2.95 11.99
C GLY A 124 5.95 -4.29 11.27
N PRO A 125 6.68 -5.33 11.71
CA PRO A 125 6.36 -6.70 11.38
C PRO A 125 5.00 -7.05 12.03
N LEU A 126 3.96 -7.21 11.21
CA LEU A 126 2.59 -7.50 11.67
C LEU A 126 2.38 -8.92 12.23
N VAL A 127 3.43 -9.74 12.27
CA VAL A 127 3.39 -11.11 12.81
C VAL A 127 4.58 -11.26 13.74
N GLU A 128 4.31 -11.52 15.01
CA GLU A 128 5.31 -11.97 15.98
C GLU A 128 5.42 -13.49 15.90
N ASP A 129 6.63 -14.03 16.07
CA ASP A 129 6.81 -15.46 16.25
C ASP A 129 6.14 -15.90 17.56
N PRO A 130 5.49 -17.08 17.60
CA PRO A 130 4.93 -17.58 18.86
C PRO A 130 6.05 -17.68 19.90
N VAL A 131 5.86 -17.01 21.04
CA VAL A 131 6.77 -17.12 22.18
C VAL A 131 6.70 -18.57 22.66
N HIS A 132 7.74 -19.36 22.38
CA HIS A 132 7.96 -20.60 23.11
C HIS A 132 8.36 -20.22 24.54
N GLU A 133 7.43 -20.36 25.49
CA GLU A 133 7.73 -20.26 26.94
C GLU A 133 8.56 -21.47 27.40
N ASP A 134 9.82 -21.55 26.99
CA ASP A 134 10.80 -22.48 27.58
C ASP A 134 11.77 -21.72 28.49
N GLU A 135 11.23 -21.03 29.50
CA GLU A 135 11.99 -20.68 30.71
C GLU A 135 11.13 -20.83 31.98
N LYS A 136 10.78 -22.07 32.34
CA LYS A 136 10.48 -22.42 33.73
C LYS A 136 11.06 -23.78 34.11
N ALA A 137 12.37 -23.80 34.31
CA ALA A 137 13.00 -24.68 35.30
C ALA A 137 14.21 -23.95 35.92
N LYS A 138 13.94 -22.94 36.75
CA LYS A 138 14.79 -22.73 37.93
C LYS A 138 14.31 -23.72 38.99
N THR A 139 15.24 -24.42 39.65
CA THR A 139 15.34 -24.59 41.13
C THR A 139 16.41 -25.66 41.46
N ILE A 140 17.52 -25.23 42.08
CA ILE A 140 18.25 -25.80 43.26
C ILE A 140 18.67 -27.29 43.15
N ASP A 141 19.93 -27.73 43.25
CA ASP A 141 21.12 -27.39 44.08
C ASP A 141 22.42 -27.48 43.25
#